data_AF-A0A1H4A4N7-F1
#
_entry.id   AF-A0A1H4A4N7-F1
#
_cell.length_a   1.000
_cell.length_b   1.000
_cell.length_c   1.000
_cell.angle_alpha   90.00
_cell.angle_beta   90.00
_cell.angle_gamma   90.00
#
_symmetry.space_group_name_H-M   'P 1'
#
loop_
_entity.id
_entity.type
_entity.pdbx_description
1 polymer ?
#
loop_
_entity_poly.entity_id
_entity_poly.type
_entity_poly.pdbx_seq_one_letter_code
_entity_poly.pdbx_strand_id
1 'polypeptide(L)' 'MITLKFDIFGRFVIEIRRESGGWEAFYLGDGKRRAVRDLVIPPEVESDELLVYLDDFYHELARPDEQVREIKDH' A
#
# COMPACT_ATOMS: atom_id res chain seq x y z
N MET A 1 -0.42 0.52 16.68
CA MET A 1 0.10 0.75 15.32
C MET A 1 -0.46 -0.35 14.42
N ILE A 2 -1.35 0.00 13.49
CA ILE A 2 -1.82 -0.94 12.47
C ILE A 2 -0.78 -0.94 11.35
N THR A 3 -0.36 -2.12 10.90
CA THR A 3 0.56 -2.28 9.77
C THR A 3 -0.07 -3.26 8.79
N LEU A 4 -0.26 -2.82 7.56
CA LEU A 4 -0.83 -3.61 6.46
C LEU A 4 0.18 -3.67 5.33
N LYS A 5 0.17 -4.75 4.56
CA LYS A 5 1.07 -4.94 3.42
C LYS A 5 0.23 -5.18 2.17
N PHE A 6 0.63 -4.57 1.07
CA PHE A 6 -0.06 -4.69 -0.21
C PHE A 6 0.95 -5.04 -1.30
N ASP A 7 0.63 -6.06 -2.08
CA ASP A 7 1.28 -6.37 -3.34
C ASP A 7 0.63 -5.53 -4.45
N ILE A 8 1.41 -4.66 -5.09
CA ILE A 8 0.94 -3.79 -6.16
C ILE A 8 1.13 -4.50 -7.49
N PHE A 9 0.07 -5.18 -7.93
CA PHE A 9 0.01 -5.90 -9.21
C PHE A 9 1.19 -6.88 -9.43
N GLY A 10 1.73 -7.51 -8.39
CA GLY A 10 2.90 -8.40 -8.48
C GLY A 10 4.23 -7.72 -8.79
N ARG A 11 4.32 -6.38 -8.71
CA ARG A 11 5.51 -5.60 -9.08
C ARG A 11 6.37 -5.25 -7.88
N PHE A 12 5.75 -4.81 -6.80
CA PHE A 12 6.42 -4.46 -5.54
C PHE A 12 5.44 -4.49 -4.38
N VAL A 13 5.98 -4.59 -3.17
CA VAL A 13 5.19 -4.60 -1.93
C VAL A 13 5.33 -3.27 -1.21
N ILE A 14 4.21 -2.70 -0.78
CA ILE A 14 4.17 -1.53 0.10
C ILE A 14 3.66 -1.95 1.49
N GLU A 15 4.35 -1.52 2.53
CA GLU A 15 3.89 -1.54 3.92
C GLU A 15 3.25 -0.19 4.25
N ILE A 16 1.97 -0.20 4.64
CA ILE A 16 1.21 0.96 5.09
C ILE A 16 1.04 0.91 6.60
N ARG A 17 1.37 2.00 7.28
CA ARG A 17 1.32 2.13 8.75
C ARG A 17 0.41 3.28 9.15
N ARG A 18 -0.50 3.03 10.10
CA ARG A 18 -1.30 4.11 10.71
C ARG A 18 -0.52 4.71 11.88
N GLU A 19 -0.13 5.97 11.75
CA GLU A 19 0.62 6.73 12.76
C GLU A 19 0.01 8.13 12.96
N SER A 20 -0.16 8.54 14.23
CA SER A 20 -0.52 9.91 14.65
C SER A 20 -1.62 10.63 13.84
N GLY A 21 -2.59 9.88 13.31
CA GLY A 21 -3.74 10.40 12.56
C GLY A 21 -3.57 10.39 11.04
N GLY A 22 -2.48 9.84 10.50
CA GLY A 22 -2.26 9.67 9.06
C GLY A 22 -1.65 8.32 8.70
N TRP A 23 -1.31 8.19 7.42
CA TRP A 23 -0.74 6.98 6.84
C TRP A 23 0.69 7.22 6.38
N GLU A 24 1.59 6.31 6.76
CA GLU A 24 2.95 6.26 6.24
C GLU A 24 3.12 5.04 5.35
N ALA A 25 3.77 5.22 4.20
CA ALA A 25 3.98 4.18 3.21
C ALA A 25 5.46 3.86 3.01
N PHE A 26 5.79 2.57 2.92
CA PHE A 26 7.16 2.10 2.74
C PHE A 26 7.22 0.99 1.70
N TYR A 27 8.08 1.13 0.68
CA TYR A 27 8.47 0.01 -0.16
C TYR A 27 9.22 -1.04 0.69
N LEU A 28 8.81 -2.30 0.57
CA LEU A 28 9.51 -3.46 1.13
C LEU A 28 10.37 -4.11 0.03
N GLY A 29 11.69 -4.07 0.21
CA GLY A 29 12.66 -4.79 -0.62
C GLY A 29 13.53 -5.74 0.21
N ASP A 30 14.69 -6.15 -0.33
CA ASP A 30 15.66 -7.10 0.25
C ASP A 30 16.16 -6.71 1.66
N GLY A 31 15.32 -6.91 2.68
CA GLY A 31 15.60 -6.59 4.08
C GLY A 31 15.61 -5.09 4.42
N LYS A 32 15.20 -4.21 3.51
CA LYS A 32 15.17 -2.75 3.75
C LYS A 32 13.80 -2.17 3.47
N ARG A 33 13.40 -1.21 4.32
CA ARG A 33 12.23 -0.35 4.13
C ARG A 33 12.67 0.98 3.53
N ARG A 34 11.98 1.46 2.51
CA ARG A 34 12.20 2.79 1.91
C ARG A 34 10.89 3.56 1.90
N ALA A 35 10.86 4.75 2.47
CA ALA A 35 9.67 5.60 2.44
C ALA A 35 9.22 5.89 0.99
N VAL A 36 7.93 5.74 0.73
CA VAL A 36 7.28 6.15 -0.52
C VAL A 36 6.98 7.63 -0.38
N ARG A 37 7.54 8.48 -1.26
CA ARG A 37 7.43 9.95 -1.16
C ARG A 37 6.32 10.53 -2.03
N ASP A 38 5.90 9.75 -3.00
CA ASP A 38 4.96 10.03 -4.06
C ASP A 38 3.54 9.53 -3.74
N LEU A 39 3.39 8.68 -2.72
CA LEU A 39 2.11 8.18 -2.24
C LEU A 39 1.66 9.01 -1.03
N VAL A 40 0.59 9.79 -1.22
CA VAL A 40 -0.12 10.49 -0.15
C VAL A 40 -1.45 9.80 0.02
N ILE A 41 -1.73 9.27 1.21
CA ILE A 41 -3.02 8.67 1.53
C ILE A 41 -3.74 9.61 2.50
N PRO A 42 -4.95 10.12 2.16
CA PRO A 42 -5.70 10.98 3.04
C PRO A 42 -5.98 10.31 4.40
N PRO A 43 -5.90 11.03 5.52
CA PRO A 43 -6.09 10.48 6.86
C PRO A 43 -7.50 9.91 7.12
N GLU A 44 -8.49 10.33 6.33
CA GLU A 44 -9.87 9.85 6.33
C GLU A 44 -10.08 8.49 5.65
N VAL A 45 -9.11 8.01 4.87
CA VAL A 45 -9.19 6.67 4.26
C VAL A 45 -9.09 5.63 5.37
N GLU A 46 -10.11 4.78 5.47
CA GLU A 46 -10.12 3.69 6.44
C GLU A 46 -9.30 2.49 5.97
N SER A 47 -8.89 1.63 6.92
CA SER A 47 -7.99 0.51 6.62
C SER A 47 -8.53 -0.46 5.59
N ASP A 48 -9.85 -0.65 5.54
CA ASP A 48 -10.55 -1.52 4.58
C ASP A 48 -10.72 -0.87 3.20
N GLU A 49 -10.58 0.45 3.11
CA GLU A 49 -10.63 1.19 1.84
C GLU A 49 -9.25 1.27 1.17
N LEU A 50 -8.17 1.00 1.90
CA LEU A 50 -6.79 1.06 1.38
C LEU A 50 -6.58 0.19 0.12
N LEU A 51 -7.26 -0.96 0.02
CA LEU A 51 -7.11 -1.83 -1.14
C LEU A 51 -7.61 -1.14 -2.41
N VAL A 52 -8.82 -0.56 -2.35
CA VAL A 52 -9.43 0.17 -3.46
C VAL A 52 -8.61 1.43 -3.77
N TYR A 53 -8.21 2.17 -2.73
CA TYR A 53 -7.41 3.37 -2.88
C TYR A 53 -6.09 3.11 -3.63
N LEU A 54 -5.37 2.05 -3.25
CA LEU A 54 -4.10 1.69 -3.88
C LEU A 54 -4.28 1.18 -5.32
N ASP A 55 -5.38 0.47 -5.60
CA ASP A 55 -5.71 0.01 -6.95
C ASP A 55 -5.94 1.19 -7.89
N ASP A 56 -6.75 2.17 -7.45
CA ASP A 56 -7.01 3.41 -8.20
C ASP A 56 -5.75 4.26 -8.35
N PHE A 57 -4.97 4.44 -7.27
CA PHE A 57 -3.77 5.27 -7.27
C PHE A 57 -2.69 4.74 -8.24
N TYR A 58 -2.52 3.42 -8.30
CA TYR A 58 -1.52 2.77 -9.14
C TYR A 58 -2.09 2.25 -10.47
N HIS A 59 -3.31 2.60 -10.85
CA HIS A 59 -4.01 2.01 -12.00
C HIS A 59 -3.20 2.05 -13.31
N GLU A 60 -2.39 3.09 -13.53
CA GLU A 60 -1.53 3.20 -14.72
C GLU A 60 -0.47 2.08 -14.82
N LEU A 61 -0.13 1.45 -13.70
CA LEU A 61 0.77 0.31 -13.66
C LEU A 61 0.05 -1.01 -13.98
N ALA A 62 -1.28 -1.08 -13.88
CA ALA A 62 -2.05 -2.30 -14.01
C ALA A 62 -2.08 -2.83 -15.46
N ARG A 63 -2.13 -4.15 -15.60
CA ARG A 63 -2.55 -4.83 -16.84
C ARG A 63 -3.97 -5.35 -16.68
N PRO A 64 -4.65 -5.75 -17.79
CA PRO A 64 -5.94 -6.43 -17.69
C PRO A 64 -5.86 -7.59 -16.68
N ASP A 65 -6.88 -7.67 -15.82
CA ASP A 65 -7.04 -8.69 -14.77
C ASP A 65 -6.02 -8.66 -13.61
N GLU A 66 -5.16 -7.64 -13.52
CA GLU A 66 -4.32 -7.42 -12.34
C GLU A 66 -5.05 -6.56 -11.30
N GLN A 67 -4.86 -6.89 -10.03
CA GLN A 67 -5.44 -6.17 -8.88
C GLN A 67 -4.41 -6.08 -7.76
N VAL A 68 -4.49 -5.01 -6.97
CA VAL A 68 -3.76 -4.90 -5.70
C VAL A 68 -4.25 -5.97 -4.72
N ARG A 69 -3.34 -6.59 -3.98
CA ARG A 69 -3.65 -7.67 -3.02
C ARG A 69 -3.12 -7.34 -1.64
N GLU A 70 -3.96 -7.49 -0.63
CA GLU A 70 -3.51 -7.45 0.77
C GLU A 70 -2.73 -8.74 1.11
N ILE A 71 -1.55 -8.58 1.70
CA ILE A 71 -0.71 -9.69 2.18
C ILE A 71 -0.96 -9.84 3.68
N LYS A 72 -1.56 -10.96 4.06
CA LYS A 72 -1.79 -11.32 5.48
C LYS A 72 -0.69 -12.24 5.97
N ASP A 73 0.09 -11.77 6.94
CA ASP A 73 1.03 -12.63 7.68
C ASP A 73 0.19 -13.71 8.40
N HIS A 74 0.31 -14.98 8.00
CA HIS A 74 -0.32 -16.14 8.66
C HIS A 74 0.53 -16.65 9.83
#